data_AF-A0A022S1C7-F1
#
_entry.id   AF-A0A022S1C7-F1
#
_cell.length_a   1.000
_cell.length_b   1.000
_cell.length_c   1.000
_cell.angle_alpha   90.00
_cell.angle_beta   90.00
_cell.angle_gamma   90.00
#
_symmetry.space_group_name_H-M   'P 1'
#
loop_
_entity.id
_entity.type
_entity.pdbx_description
1 polymer ?
#
loop_
_entity_poly.entity_id
_entity_poly.type
_entity_poly.pdbx_seq_one_letter_code
_entity_poly.pdbx_strand_id
1 'polypeptide(L)'
;MDSSSNLHNQFHSCFNDWIDQQNHDLHELVAADISDGAQTKRLVEKGVQHFEEYCGKRAVMAQHDAISLMSPAWCTSLENAALWVGGCRPSLSIRLVYSVCGSELDEQLEEFLRGVRKGNLAEISGQQLHMINALHCRIVKEEDKISARIATLQEEIADKPLAVIAKGAERVGEWSRDVERAANAHSLSLAGILVEADRLRLSTFKELMAILTPSQALDLLIATKKLHISMHEVKKTNKMVGFQCYYDTWFSQLRQLVQQLSQSPNPPTTDEHHHQLRQLINKAMSHYADYYAAKSVSAKHDVLEFFSPPWTTALERSLHWIGGWRPTTAFHLVYTESSILFESHVIDILRGFHTGDLGDLSPAQFARVSELQIQTVHEENDITDDLSDWQDEASDLAAAIYGDVGRKMEKLVGILERADQLRLRTMKSLVELLTLQQGAEFLVAAAELQFGIHGWGLQQDRHRGNN
;
A
#
# COMPACT_ATOMS: atom_id res chain seq x y z
N MET A 1 31.72 9.20 -3.24
CA MET A 1 31.59 8.02 -4.13
C MET A 1 30.75 7.00 -3.37
N ASP A 2 29.61 6.65 -3.93
CA ASP A 2 28.95 5.33 -3.87
C ASP A 2 28.30 4.84 -2.56
N SER A 3 27.38 5.61 -1.95
CA SER A 3 26.56 5.09 -0.85
C SER A 3 25.12 4.73 -1.24
N SER A 4 24.53 5.34 -2.28
CA SER A 4 23.09 5.20 -2.60
C SER A 4 22.79 4.13 -3.66
N SER A 5 23.45 4.14 -4.83
CA SER A 5 23.40 3.02 -5.80
C SER A 5 23.87 1.71 -5.18
N ASN A 6 24.87 1.80 -4.31
CA ASN A 6 25.39 0.68 -3.55
C ASN A 6 24.31 0.08 -2.63
N LEU A 7 23.47 0.91 -2.00
CA LEU A 7 22.41 0.44 -1.11
C LEU A 7 21.29 -0.28 -1.87
N HIS A 8 20.82 0.25 -3.00
CA HIS A 8 19.82 -0.43 -3.83
C HIS A 8 20.32 -1.79 -4.33
N ASN A 9 21.57 -1.84 -4.81
CA ASN A 9 22.20 -3.09 -5.23
C ASN A 9 22.40 -4.07 -4.06
N GLN A 10 22.75 -3.57 -2.87
CA GLN A 10 22.82 -4.39 -1.64
C GLN A 10 21.46 -4.97 -1.28
N PHE A 11 20.38 -4.20 -1.42
CA PHE A 11 19.04 -4.68 -1.09
C PHE A 11 18.58 -5.78 -2.04
N HIS A 12 18.78 -5.56 -3.35
CA HIS A 12 18.49 -6.55 -4.37
C HIS A 12 19.36 -7.80 -4.19
N SER A 13 20.66 -7.66 -3.91
CA SER A 13 21.56 -8.79 -3.62
C SER A 13 21.10 -9.57 -2.40
N CYS A 14 20.76 -8.89 -1.30
CA CYS A 14 20.26 -9.52 -0.08
C CYS A 14 18.95 -10.29 -0.33
N PHE A 15 18.08 -9.77 -1.19
CA PHE A 15 16.86 -10.46 -1.59
C PHE A 15 17.15 -11.70 -2.44
N ASN A 16 18.07 -11.60 -3.42
CA ASN A 16 18.46 -12.75 -4.24
C ASN A 16 19.12 -13.85 -3.40
N ASP A 17 20.02 -13.48 -2.49
CA ASP A 17 20.62 -14.42 -1.53
C ASP A 17 19.55 -15.11 -0.68
N TRP A 18 18.49 -14.39 -0.29
CA TRP A 18 17.36 -14.96 0.42
C TRP A 18 16.57 -15.96 -0.43
N ILE A 19 16.27 -15.63 -1.69
CA ILE A 19 15.59 -16.54 -2.63
C ILE A 19 16.41 -17.80 -2.89
N ASP A 20 17.72 -17.66 -3.13
CA ASP A 20 18.63 -18.79 -3.31
C ASP A 20 18.69 -19.67 -2.06
N GLN A 21 18.71 -19.07 -0.87
CA GLN A 21 18.62 -19.79 0.39
C GLN A 21 17.27 -20.51 0.53
N GLN A 22 16.15 -19.91 0.10
CA GLN A 22 14.84 -20.58 0.12
C GLN A 22 14.81 -21.81 -0.80
N ASN A 23 15.39 -21.71 -2.00
CA ASN A 23 15.49 -22.82 -2.94
C ASN A 23 16.35 -23.96 -2.37
N HIS A 24 17.51 -23.64 -1.81
CA HIS A 24 18.39 -24.63 -1.20
C HIS A 24 17.73 -25.33 -0.01
N ASP A 25 17.12 -24.57 0.90
CA ASP A 25 16.40 -25.12 2.04
C ASP A 25 15.23 -26.01 1.58
N LEU A 26 14.48 -25.60 0.54
CA LEU A 26 13.37 -26.39 0.02
C LEU A 26 13.84 -27.77 -0.47
N HIS A 27 14.96 -27.84 -1.18
CA HIS A 27 15.54 -29.12 -1.60
C HIS A 27 15.91 -30.02 -0.42
N GLU A 28 16.49 -29.45 0.64
CA GLU A 28 16.85 -30.20 1.85
C GLU A 28 15.62 -30.68 2.63
N LEU A 29 14.59 -29.83 2.76
CA LEU A 29 13.34 -30.16 3.46
C LEU A 29 12.55 -31.26 2.74
N VAL A 30 12.46 -31.21 1.41
CA VAL A 30 11.77 -32.23 0.60
C VAL A 30 12.52 -33.57 0.61
N ALA A 31 13.85 -33.54 0.75
CA ALA A 31 14.68 -34.74 0.83
C ALA A 31 14.80 -35.33 2.25
N ALA A 32 14.15 -34.73 3.25
CA ALA A 32 14.25 -35.15 4.64
C ALA A 32 13.65 -36.55 4.88
N ASP A 33 14.32 -37.36 5.71
CA ASP A 33 13.72 -38.59 6.21
C ASP A 33 12.77 -38.26 7.37
N ILE A 34 11.46 -38.28 7.10
CA ILE A 34 10.42 -37.94 8.07
C ILE A 34 10.42 -38.92 9.27
N SER A 35 11.03 -40.11 9.13
CA SER A 35 11.20 -41.05 10.24
C SER A 35 12.33 -40.65 11.20
N ASP A 36 13.30 -39.84 10.75
CA ASP A 36 14.32 -39.23 11.61
C ASP A 36 13.77 -37.93 12.21
N GLY A 37 13.12 -38.06 13.37
CA GLY A 37 12.61 -36.92 14.12
C GLY A 37 13.69 -35.92 14.57
N ALA A 38 14.94 -36.36 14.74
CA ALA A 38 16.04 -35.45 15.11
C ALA A 38 16.51 -34.63 13.91
N GLN A 39 16.61 -35.24 12.72
CA GLN A 39 16.85 -34.52 11.47
C GLN A 39 15.72 -33.52 11.21
N THR A 40 14.47 -33.96 11.27
CA THR A 40 13.29 -33.13 11.03
C THR A 40 13.30 -31.89 11.93
N LYS A 41 13.54 -32.07 13.23
CA LYS A 41 13.64 -30.95 14.18
C LYS A 41 14.77 -29.98 13.83
N ARG A 42 15.97 -30.47 13.50
CA ARG A 42 17.10 -29.61 13.09
C ARG A 42 16.79 -28.80 11.84
N LEU A 43 16.11 -29.39 10.85
CA LEU A 43 15.72 -28.71 9.62
C LEU A 43 14.67 -27.62 9.88
N VAL A 44 13.70 -27.88 10.75
CA VAL A 44 12.72 -26.87 11.18
C VAL A 44 13.41 -25.70 11.88
N GLU A 45 14.29 -25.98 12.84
CA GLU A 45 15.07 -24.96 13.56
C GLU A 45 15.93 -24.12 12.61
N LYS A 46 16.59 -24.77 11.63
CA LYS A 46 17.37 -24.09 10.58
C LYS A 46 16.49 -23.16 9.73
N GLY A 47 15.32 -23.63 9.29
CA GLY A 47 14.38 -22.83 8.50
C GLY A 47 13.90 -21.58 9.23
N VAL A 48 13.58 -21.72 10.52
CA VAL A 48 13.20 -20.59 11.39
C VAL A 48 14.37 -19.61 11.57
N GLN A 49 15.58 -20.12 11.78
CA GLN A 49 16.78 -19.31 11.93
C GLN A 49 17.06 -18.46 10.68
N HIS A 50 16.99 -19.07 9.49
CA HIS A 50 17.20 -18.32 8.24
C HIS A 50 16.17 -17.19 8.07
N PHE A 51 14.90 -17.44 8.42
CA PHE A 51 13.87 -16.40 8.35
C PHE A 51 14.14 -15.26 9.36
N GLU A 52 14.57 -15.59 10.58
CA GLU A 52 14.99 -14.61 11.57
C GLU A 52 16.17 -13.75 11.10
N GLU A 53 17.19 -14.37 10.51
CA GLU A 53 18.35 -13.68 9.94
C GLU A 53 17.93 -12.71 8.81
N TYR A 54 17.02 -13.13 7.94
CA TYR A 54 16.49 -12.28 6.88
C TYR A 54 15.67 -11.10 7.42
N CYS A 55 14.78 -11.33 8.39
CA CYS A 55 14.08 -10.25 9.09
C CYS A 55 15.05 -9.27 9.78
N GLY A 56 16.15 -9.78 10.35
CA GLY A 56 17.21 -8.97 10.94
C GLY A 56 17.90 -8.07 9.91
N LYS A 57 18.27 -8.60 8.74
CA LYS A 57 18.86 -7.82 7.63
C LYS A 57 17.88 -6.75 7.15
N ARG A 58 16.62 -7.12 6.91
CA ARG A 58 15.55 -6.19 6.52
C ARG A 58 15.37 -5.06 7.53
N ALA A 59 15.44 -5.34 8.83
CA ALA A 59 15.30 -4.31 9.85
C ALA A 59 16.43 -3.27 9.82
N VAL A 60 17.66 -3.67 9.51
CA VAL A 60 18.78 -2.75 9.29
C VAL A 60 18.59 -1.95 8.01
N MET A 61 18.20 -2.61 6.92
CA MET A 61 17.94 -1.98 5.62
C MET A 61 16.83 -0.92 5.71
N ALA A 62 15.77 -1.18 6.47
CA ALA A 62 14.66 -0.25 6.68
C ALA A 62 15.11 1.08 7.31
N GLN A 63 16.15 1.08 8.15
CA GLN A 63 16.69 2.32 8.73
C GLN A 63 17.38 3.21 7.69
N HIS A 64 17.84 2.63 6.59
CA HIS A 64 18.51 3.35 5.53
C HIS A 64 17.54 3.79 4.43
N ASP A 65 16.64 2.91 4.00
CA ASP A 65 15.66 3.22 2.95
C ASP A 65 14.40 2.34 3.05
N ALA A 66 13.50 2.70 3.96
CA ALA A 66 12.20 2.07 4.12
C ALA A 66 11.29 2.20 2.88
N ILE A 67 11.36 3.32 2.18
CA ILE A 67 10.53 3.61 1.00
C ILE A 67 10.76 2.55 -0.09
N SER A 68 12.01 2.17 -0.33
CA SER A 68 12.36 1.13 -1.31
C SER A 68 11.88 -0.28 -0.91
N LEU A 69 11.61 -0.53 0.38
CA LEU A 69 11.12 -1.82 0.88
C LEU A 69 9.59 -1.93 0.86
N MET A 70 8.86 -0.81 0.76
CA MET A 70 7.40 -0.80 0.68
C MET A 70 6.89 -1.33 -0.66
N SER A 71 7.56 -0.95 -1.75
CA SER A 71 7.29 -1.42 -3.12
C SER A 71 8.62 -1.71 -3.83
N PRO A 72 9.24 -2.86 -3.53
CA PRO A 72 10.56 -3.23 -4.03
C PRO A 72 10.54 -3.47 -5.54
N ALA A 73 11.47 -2.82 -6.25
CA ALA A 73 11.63 -2.94 -7.69
C ALA A 73 12.10 -4.33 -8.17
N TRP A 74 12.64 -5.14 -7.24
CA TRP A 74 13.07 -6.51 -7.51
C TRP A 74 11.95 -7.55 -7.36
N CYS A 75 10.79 -7.18 -6.80
CA CYS A 75 9.60 -8.01 -6.79
C CYS A 75 8.80 -7.86 -8.09
N THR A 76 8.09 -8.91 -8.47
CA THR A 76 7.09 -8.90 -9.56
C THR A 76 5.90 -8.01 -9.21
N SER A 77 5.10 -7.64 -10.21
CA SER A 77 3.86 -6.89 -9.98
C SER A 77 2.85 -7.71 -9.14
N LEU A 78 2.86 -9.03 -9.29
CA LEU A 78 2.04 -9.94 -8.49
C LEU A 78 2.47 -9.93 -7.03
N GLU A 79 3.77 -10.07 -6.76
CA GLU A 79 4.31 -9.98 -5.41
C GLU A 79 3.96 -8.63 -4.79
N ASN A 80 4.20 -7.51 -5.49
CA ASN A 80 3.88 -6.16 -5.01
C ASN A 80 2.38 -6.00 -4.68
N ALA A 81 1.47 -6.56 -5.47
CA ALA A 81 0.04 -6.53 -5.18
C ALA A 81 -0.32 -7.32 -3.89
N ALA A 82 0.41 -8.40 -3.61
CA ALA A 82 0.23 -9.23 -2.43
C ALA A 82 0.95 -8.74 -1.16
N LEU A 83 1.75 -7.67 -1.25
CA LEU A 83 2.45 -7.12 -0.08
C LEU A 83 1.49 -6.38 0.85
N TRP A 84 1.61 -6.66 2.13
CA TRP A 84 1.10 -5.87 3.24
C TRP A 84 2.30 -5.30 3.99
N VAL A 85 2.53 -3.97 4.01
CA VAL A 85 3.68 -3.38 4.73
C VAL A 85 5.02 -4.05 4.34
N GLY A 86 5.35 -4.03 3.05
CA GLY A 86 6.63 -4.51 2.50
C GLY A 86 6.90 -6.02 2.62
N GLY A 87 5.92 -6.85 2.98
CA GLY A 87 6.07 -8.31 3.08
C GLY A 87 4.71 -9.02 3.02
N CYS A 88 4.67 -10.34 3.21
CA CYS A 88 3.41 -11.06 3.31
C CYS A 88 2.60 -10.64 4.53
N ARG A 89 1.27 -10.75 4.48
CA ARG A 89 0.46 -10.55 5.68
C ARG A 89 0.67 -11.73 6.66
N PRO A 90 0.90 -11.52 7.97
CA PRO A 90 1.16 -12.61 8.92
C PRO A 90 0.06 -13.70 8.98
N SER A 91 -1.20 -13.31 8.88
CA SER A 91 -2.38 -14.19 8.74
C SER A 91 -2.26 -15.21 7.60
N LEU A 92 -1.52 -14.87 6.53
CA LEU A 92 -1.30 -15.77 5.39
C LEU A 92 -0.62 -17.07 5.80
N SER A 93 0.32 -17.05 6.76
CA SER A 93 0.96 -18.27 7.26
C SER A 93 -0.03 -19.19 7.96
N ILE A 94 -1.04 -18.62 8.62
CA ILE A 94 -2.11 -19.38 9.28
C ILE A 94 -3.13 -19.90 8.24
N ARG A 95 -3.51 -19.07 7.27
CA ARG A 95 -4.38 -19.50 6.15
C ARG A 95 -3.74 -20.63 5.36
N LEU A 96 -2.43 -20.59 5.15
CA LEU A 96 -1.69 -21.67 4.49
C LEU A 96 -1.77 -22.98 5.27
N VAL A 97 -1.73 -22.95 6.61
CA VAL A 97 -1.97 -24.15 7.44
C VAL A 97 -3.34 -24.75 7.16
N TYR A 98 -4.39 -23.94 7.13
CA TYR A 98 -5.75 -24.44 6.84
C TYR A 98 -5.87 -25.00 5.43
N SER A 99 -5.31 -24.30 4.44
CA SER A 99 -5.36 -24.70 3.03
C SER A 99 -4.62 -26.03 2.79
N VAL A 100 -3.39 -26.16 3.32
CA VAL A 100 -2.60 -27.39 3.20
C VAL A 100 -3.24 -28.53 3.99
N CYS A 101 -3.69 -28.29 5.23
CA CYS A 101 -4.40 -29.28 6.04
C CYS A 101 -5.63 -29.84 5.31
N GLY A 102 -6.43 -28.98 4.67
CA GLY A 102 -7.61 -29.39 3.91
C GLY A 102 -7.23 -30.21 2.68
N SER A 103 -6.31 -29.69 1.86
CA SER A 103 -5.86 -30.35 0.63
C SER A 103 -5.25 -31.73 0.90
N GLU A 104 -4.36 -31.83 1.89
CA GLU A 104 -3.74 -33.10 2.25
C GLU A 104 -4.74 -34.10 2.81
N LEU A 105 -5.70 -33.65 3.62
CA LEU A 105 -6.75 -34.53 4.16
C LEU A 105 -7.61 -35.10 3.03
N ASP A 106 -7.99 -34.27 2.07
CA ASP A 106 -8.77 -34.70 0.90
C ASP A 106 -8.00 -35.71 0.05
N GLU A 107 -6.71 -35.48 -0.20
CA GLU A 107 -5.85 -36.38 -0.98
C GLU A 107 -5.66 -37.76 -0.32
N GLN A 108 -5.58 -37.80 1.02
CA GLN A 108 -5.30 -39.04 1.76
C GLN A 108 -6.51 -39.61 2.52
N LEU A 109 -7.72 -39.13 2.24
CA LEU A 109 -8.93 -39.45 3.01
C LEU A 109 -9.15 -40.95 3.18
N GLU A 110 -8.97 -41.75 2.11
CA GLU A 110 -9.14 -43.21 2.18
C GLU A 110 -8.14 -43.87 3.13
N GLU A 111 -6.86 -43.49 3.05
CA GLU A 111 -5.80 -44.03 3.90
C GLU A 111 -6.03 -43.62 5.35
N PHE A 112 -6.42 -42.35 5.56
CA PHE A 112 -6.75 -41.81 6.86
C PHE A 112 -7.91 -42.57 7.52
N LEU A 113 -8.97 -42.89 6.77
CA LEU A 113 -10.11 -43.68 7.26
C LEU A 113 -9.74 -45.13 7.57
N ARG A 114 -8.74 -45.69 6.89
CA ARG A 114 -8.15 -47.01 7.19
C ARG A 114 -7.20 -46.99 8.38
N GLY A 115 -6.99 -45.83 9.01
CA GLY A 115 -6.12 -45.66 10.17
C GLY A 115 -4.65 -45.47 9.84
N VAL A 116 -4.30 -45.26 8.57
CA VAL A 116 -2.94 -44.84 8.19
C VAL A 116 -2.71 -43.42 8.69
N ARG A 117 -1.54 -43.20 9.28
CA ARG A 117 -1.13 -41.91 9.85
C ARG A 117 0.25 -41.55 9.31
N LYS A 118 0.35 -40.43 8.59
CA LYS A 118 1.56 -39.85 8.00
C LYS A 118 2.17 -38.75 8.87
N GLY A 119 1.41 -38.19 9.82
CA GLY A 119 1.87 -37.15 10.74
C GLY A 119 2.09 -35.77 10.10
N ASN A 120 1.54 -35.54 8.90
CA ASN A 120 1.56 -34.26 8.19
C ASN A 120 0.43 -33.31 8.68
N LEU A 121 0.20 -32.21 7.97
CA LEU A 121 -0.75 -31.18 8.39
C LEU A 121 -2.20 -31.67 8.39
N ALA A 122 -2.57 -32.68 7.60
CA ALA A 122 -3.89 -33.31 7.69
C ALA A 122 -4.23 -33.92 9.06
N GLU A 123 -3.21 -34.17 9.90
CA GLU A 123 -3.36 -34.74 11.24
C GLU A 123 -3.28 -33.69 12.37
N ILE A 124 -3.53 -32.41 12.07
CA ILE A 124 -3.67 -31.38 13.10
C ILE A 124 -4.75 -31.80 14.11
N SER A 125 -4.35 -31.86 15.37
CA SER A 125 -5.27 -32.21 16.47
C SER A 125 -6.24 -31.07 16.78
N GLY A 126 -7.38 -31.39 17.39
CA GLY A 126 -8.33 -30.36 17.85
C GLY A 126 -7.73 -29.36 18.83
N GLN A 127 -6.76 -29.77 19.65
CA GLN A 127 -6.03 -28.86 20.54
C GLN A 127 -5.14 -27.89 19.75
N GLN A 128 -4.39 -28.39 18.77
CA GLN A 128 -3.58 -27.55 17.89
C GLN A 128 -4.46 -26.58 17.11
N LEU A 129 -5.59 -27.03 16.57
CA LEU A 129 -6.53 -26.17 15.86
C LEU A 129 -7.08 -25.05 16.76
N HIS A 130 -7.41 -25.36 18.02
CA HIS A 130 -7.81 -24.36 19.00
C HIS A 130 -6.70 -23.32 19.26
N MET A 131 -5.45 -23.77 19.41
CA MET A 131 -4.30 -22.89 19.61
C MET A 131 -4.00 -22.02 18.38
N ILE A 132 -4.08 -22.59 17.17
CA ILE A 132 -3.90 -21.87 15.90
C ILE A 132 -5.01 -20.83 15.72
N ASN A 133 -6.26 -21.17 16.01
CA ASN A 133 -7.36 -20.20 15.94
C ASN A 133 -7.20 -19.07 16.97
N ALA A 134 -6.79 -19.40 18.19
CA ALA A 134 -6.49 -18.39 19.21
C ALA A 134 -5.32 -17.49 18.81
N LEU A 135 -4.29 -18.04 18.14
CA LEU A 135 -3.20 -17.27 17.54
C LEU A 135 -3.75 -16.35 16.43
N HIS A 136 -4.55 -16.88 15.51
CA HIS A 136 -5.14 -16.12 14.41
C HIS A 136 -5.91 -14.89 14.89
N CYS A 137 -6.79 -15.04 15.88
CA CYS A 137 -7.53 -13.92 16.46
C CYS A 137 -6.64 -12.86 17.12
N ARG A 138 -5.45 -13.22 17.62
CA ARG A 138 -4.49 -12.24 18.15
C ARG A 138 -3.77 -11.53 17.02
N ILE A 139 -3.29 -12.27 16.02
CA ILE A 139 -2.53 -11.73 14.90
C ILE A 139 -3.36 -10.72 14.11
N VAL A 140 -4.63 -11.05 13.78
CA VAL A 140 -5.53 -10.11 13.07
C VAL A 140 -5.64 -8.77 13.82
N LYS A 141 -5.76 -8.79 15.16
CA LYS A 141 -5.82 -7.55 15.95
C LYS A 141 -4.53 -6.72 15.89
N GLU A 142 -3.37 -7.37 15.82
CA GLU A 142 -2.09 -6.66 15.66
C GLU A 142 -1.91 -6.13 14.24
N GLU A 143 -2.36 -6.89 13.23
CA GLU A 143 -2.42 -6.42 11.84
C GLU A 143 -3.33 -5.20 11.68
N ASP A 144 -4.49 -5.17 12.34
CA ASP A 144 -5.40 -4.03 12.32
C ASP A 144 -4.74 -2.78 12.91
N LYS A 145 -4.00 -2.93 14.03
CA LYS A 145 -3.25 -1.83 14.64
C LYS A 145 -2.17 -1.28 13.72
N ILE A 146 -1.41 -2.15 13.06
CA ILE A 146 -0.36 -1.76 12.13
C ILE A 146 -0.97 -1.09 10.88
N SER A 147 -2.07 -1.64 10.36
CA SER A 147 -2.80 -1.10 9.21
C SER A 147 -3.37 0.28 9.51
N ALA A 148 -3.92 0.49 10.71
CA ALA A 148 -4.38 1.81 11.16
C ALA A 148 -3.24 2.83 11.22
N ARG A 149 -2.03 2.43 11.66
CA ARG A 149 -0.86 3.32 11.68
C ARG A 149 -0.35 3.67 10.29
N ILE A 150 -0.38 2.73 9.36
CA ILE A 150 -0.09 3.02 7.94
C ILE A 150 -1.12 3.99 7.38
N ALA A 151 -2.41 3.81 7.70
CA ALA A 151 -3.47 4.73 7.27
C ALA A 151 -3.22 6.15 7.76
N THR A 152 -2.93 6.33 9.06
CA THR A 152 -2.59 7.63 9.63
C THR A 152 -1.37 8.25 8.95
N LEU A 153 -0.30 7.47 8.73
CA LEU A 153 0.90 7.98 8.07
C LEU A 153 0.65 8.39 6.60
N GLN A 154 -0.27 7.71 5.91
CA GLN A 154 -0.70 8.08 4.56
C GLN A 154 -1.53 9.37 4.54
N GLU A 155 -2.29 9.66 5.60
CA GLU A 155 -3.08 10.89 5.76
C GLU A 155 -2.20 12.09 6.14
N GLU A 156 -1.20 11.86 6.99
CA GLU A 156 -0.26 12.88 7.51
C GLU A 156 0.50 13.63 6.40
N ILE A 157 0.52 13.12 5.17
CA ILE A 157 1.11 13.85 4.05
C ILE A 157 0.36 15.13 3.67
N ALA A 158 -0.96 15.13 3.86
CA ALA A 158 -1.77 16.33 3.69
C ALA A 158 -1.67 17.26 4.91
N ASP A 159 -1.07 16.79 6.00
CA ASP A 159 -0.76 17.58 7.18
C ASP A 159 0.64 18.24 7.05
N LYS A 160 0.99 19.07 8.04
CA LYS A 160 2.27 19.80 8.04
C LYS A 160 3.42 18.78 8.15
N PRO A 161 4.42 18.76 7.24
CA PRO A 161 4.92 19.93 6.50
C PRO A 161 4.70 19.93 4.98
N LEU A 162 4.35 18.81 4.34
CA LEU A 162 4.47 18.67 2.87
C LEU A 162 3.44 19.52 2.10
N ALA A 163 2.18 19.57 2.54
CA ALA A 163 1.17 20.46 1.92
C ALA A 163 1.59 21.94 2.02
N VAL A 164 2.14 22.36 3.16
CA VAL A 164 2.63 23.72 3.38
C VAL A 164 3.83 24.03 2.48
N ILE A 165 4.78 23.11 2.38
CA ILE A 165 5.96 23.29 1.54
C ILE A 165 5.57 23.37 0.07
N ALA A 166 4.62 22.54 -0.39
CA ALA A 166 4.12 22.58 -1.76
C ALA A 166 3.53 23.97 -2.09
N LYS A 167 2.69 24.50 -1.19
CA LYS A 167 2.05 25.82 -1.34
C LYS A 167 3.03 26.99 -1.30
N GLY A 168 4.06 26.90 -0.45
CA GLY A 168 5.06 27.96 -0.25
C GLY A 168 6.22 27.96 -1.25
N ALA A 169 6.31 26.96 -2.13
CA ALA A 169 7.43 26.83 -3.06
C ALA A 169 7.32 27.81 -4.25
N GLU A 170 8.42 28.49 -4.59
CA GLU A 170 8.49 29.31 -5.81
C GLU A 170 8.30 28.47 -7.07
N ARG A 171 8.73 27.21 -7.02
CA ARG A 171 8.55 26.21 -8.08
C ARG A 171 8.03 24.91 -7.50
N VAL A 172 6.87 24.45 -7.96
CA VAL A 172 6.27 23.19 -7.54
C VAL A 172 7.23 22.01 -7.76
N GLY A 173 7.49 21.25 -6.69
CA GLY A 173 8.44 20.13 -6.71
C GLY A 173 9.90 20.53 -6.54
N GLU A 174 10.20 21.78 -6.15
CA GLU A 174 11.55 22.20 -5.76
C GLU A 174 12.00 21.49 -4.48
N TRP A 175 13.24 20.97 -4.48
CA TRP A 175 13.83 20.40 -3.28
C TRP A 175 14.21 21.50 -2.31
N SER A 176 13.75 21.41 -1.06
CA SER A 176 14.19 22.28 0.02
C SER A 176 14.65 21.45 1.22
N ARG A 177 15.34 22.09 2.17
CA ARG A 177 15.70 21.43 3.43
C ARG A 177 14.47 21.01 4.24
N ASP A 178 13.33 21.67 4.03
CA ASP A 178 12.08 21.31 4.71
C ASP A 178 11.45 20.07 4.07
N VAL A 179 11.48 19.97 2.74
CA VAL A 179 11.09 18.74 2.01
C VAL A 179 11.96 17.57 2.45
N GLU A 180 13.27 17.77 2.49
CA GLU A 180 14.21 16.72 2.89
C GLU A 180 13.93 16.24 4.32
N ARG A 181 13.68 17.15 5.26
CA ARG A 181 13.32 16.81 6.64
C ARG A 181 12.00 16.03 6.70
N ALA A 182 11.00 16.47 5.95
CA ALA A 182 9.69 15.81 5.90
C ALA A 182 9.78 14.40 5.29
N ALA A 183 10.47 14.25 4.16
CA ALA A 183 10.67 12.96 3.49
C ALA A 183 11.49 11.99 4.37
N ASN A 184 12.51 12.48 5.07
CA ASN A 184 13.29 11.67 6.01
C ASN A 184 12.45 11.24 7.22
N ALA A 185 11.61 12.13 7.78
CA ALA A 185 10.70 11.79 8.86
C ALA A 185 9.69 10.72 8.43
N HIS A 186 9.09 10.86 7.23
CA HIS A 186 8.20 9.87 6.64
C HIS A 186 8.89 8.50 6.48
N SER A 187 10.10 8.50 5.92
CA SER A 187 10.91 7.27 5.76
C SER A 187 11.22 6.60 7.11
N LEU A 188 11.56 7.37 8.15
CA LEU A 188 11.81 6.84 9.50
C LEU A 188 10.55 6.26 10.14
N SER A 189 9.39 6.91 9.98
CA SER A 189 8.11 6.39 10.45
C SER A 189 7.75 5.08 9.74
N LEU A 190 7.93 5.02 8.41
CA LEU A 190 7.77 3.79 7.63
C LEU A 190 8.72 2.68 8.09
N ALA A 191 9.99 3.01 8.39
CA ALA A 191 10.97 2.06 8.90
C ALA A 191 10.50 1.41 10.21
N GLY A 192 9.97 2.23 11.12
CA GLY A 192 9.42 1.75 12.39
C GLY A 192 8.25 0.78 12.18
N ILE A 193 7.33 1.10 11.27
CA ILE A 193 6.17 0.25 10.96
C ILE A 193 6.59 -1.04 10.26
N LEU A 194 7.51 -0.97 9.29
CA LEU A 194 8.07 -2.15 8.60
C LEU A 194 8.73 -3.13 9.56
N VAL A 195 9.55 -2.63 10.48
CA VAL A 195 10.23 -3.46 11.48
C VAL A 195 9.23 -4.12 12.42
N GLU A 196 8.15 -3.42 12.79
CA GLU A 196 7.08 -3.99 13.61
C GLU A 196 6.30 -5.09 12.87
N ALA A 197 5.97 -4.86 11.60
CA ALA A 197 5.35 -5.86 10.75
C ALA A 197 6.24 -7.10 10.57
N ASP A 198 7.54 -6.92 10.35
CA ASP A 198 8.50 -8.04 10.24
C ASP A 198 8.64 -8.81 11.56
N ARG A 199 8.58 -8.13 12.72
CA ARG A 199 8.52 -8.79 14.03
C ARG A 199 7.26 -9.63 14.18
N LEU A 200 6.11 -9.10 13.76
CA LEU A 200 4.83 -9.82 13.81
C LEU A 200 4.86 -11.07 12.90
N ARG A 201 5.42 -10.96 11.69
CA ARG A 201 5.65 -12.12 10.81
C ARG A 201 6.50 -13.19 11.47
N LEU A 202 7.64 -12.78 12.04
CA LEU A 202 8.57 -13.70 12.68
C LEU A 202 7.96 -14.36 13.93
N SER A 203 7.27 -13.60 14.78
CA SER A 203 6.61 -14.16 15.97
C SER A 203 5.50 -15.11 15.60
N THR A 204 4.68 -14.77 14.60
CA THR A 204 3.61 -15.64 14.08
C THR A 204 4.18 -16.96 13.59
N PHE A 205 5.25 -16.89 12.80
CA PHE A 205 5.91 -18.08 12.28
C PHE A 205 6.49 -18.95 13.41
N LYS A 206 7.20 -18.35 14.38
CA LYS A 206 7.74 -19.07 15.55
C LYS A 206 6.66 -19.69 16.43
N GLU A 207 5.55 -18.99 16.68
CA GLU A 207 4.42 -19.52 17.45
C GLU A 207 3.74 -20.70 16.73
N LEU A 208 3.56 -20.64 15.40
CA LEU A 208 3.07 -21.76 14.62
C LEU A 208 4.00 -22.98 14.74
N MET A 209 5.31 -22.80 14.57
CA MET A 209 6.30 -23.88 14.72
C MET A 209 6.28 -24.51 16.12
N ALA A 210 5.90 -23.76 17.16
CA ALA A 210 5.78 -24.25 18.52
C ALA A 210 4.47 -25.02 18.79
N ILE A 211 3.41 -24.76 18.01
CA ILE A 211 2.12 -25.48 18.10
C ILE A 211 2.20 -26.82 17.35
N LEU A 212 2.87 -26.83 16.21
CA LEU A 212 2.97 -27.98 15.32
C LEU A 212 3.96 -29.03 15.84
N THR A 213 3.75 -30.30 15.48
CA THR A 213 4.78 -31.32 15.63
C THR A 213 5.94 -31.06 14.65
N PRO A 214 7.15 -31.61 14.86
CA PRO A 214 8.25 -31.41 13.92
C PRO A 214 7.90 -31.78 12.47
N SER A 215 7.15 -32.86 12.24
CA SER A 215 6.73 -33.29 10.90
C SER A 215 5.72 -32.33 10.28
N GLN A 216 4.75 -31.82 11.05
CA GLN A 216 3.81 -30.79 10.59
C GLN A 216 4.50 -29.45 10.31
N ALA A 217 5.48 -29.07 11.14
CA ALA A 217 6.27 -27.86 10.97
C ALA A 217 7.16 -27.94 9.71
N LEU A 218 7.76 -29.10 9.45
CA LEU A 218 8.50 -29.39 8.22
C LEU A 218 7.61 -29.19 6.99
N ASP A 219 6.39 -29.73 7.04
CA ASP A 219 5.43 -29.64 5.95
C ASP A 219 4.97 -28.20 5.69
N LEU A 220 4.67 -27.43 6.75
CA LEU A 220 4.37 -26.00 6.63
C LEU A 220 5.54 -25.20 6.04
N LEU A 221 6.78 -25.52 6.41
CA LEU A 221 7.98 -24.89 5.85
C LEU A 221 8.11 -25.16 4.34
N ILE A 222 7.86 -26.40 3.91
CA ILE A 222 7.86 -26.78 2.50
C ILE A 222 6.79 -25.99 1.75
N ALA A 223 5.55 -25.96 2.26
CA ALA A 223 4.45 -25.23 1.65
C ALA A 223 4.74 -23.73 1.54
N THR A 224 5.28 -23.13 2.61
CA THR A 224 5.65 -21.69 2.65
C THR A 224 6.70 -21.35 1.59
N LYS A 225 7.76 -22.16 1.49
CA LYS A 225 8.83 -21.95 0.51
C LYS A 225 8.33 -22.14 -0.91
N LYS A 226 7.56 -23.20 -1.17
CA LYS A 226 6.93 -23.45 -2.49
C LYS A 226 6.05 -22.27 -2.91
N LEU A 227 5.21 -21.75 -2.02
CA LEU A 227 4.36 -20.59 -2.29
C LEU A 227 5.21 -19.37 -2.66
N HIS A 228 6.20 -19.02 -1.84
CA HIS A 228 7.04 -17.84 -2.07
C HIS A 228 7.82 -17.93 -3.38
N ILE A 229 8.47 -19.07 -3.66
CA ILE A 229 9.22 -19.30 -4.91
C ILE A 229 8.26 -19.24 -6.10
N SER A 230 7.09 -19.86 -6.00
CA SER A 230 6.09 -19.85 -7.07
C SER A 230 5.62 -18.43 -7.38
N MET A 231 5.34 -17.61 -6.36
CA MET A 231 4.97 -16.20 -6.56
C MET A 231 6.07 -15.39 -7.26
N HIS A 232 7.33 -15.68 -6.94
CA HIS A 232 8.48 -15.01 -7.56
C HIS A 232 8.70 -15.43 -9.03
N GLU A 233 8.46 -16.71 -9.34
CA GLU A 233 8.66 -17.27 -10.68
C GLU A 233 7.52 -16.99 -11.67
N VAL A 234 6.31 -16.63 -11.19
CA VAL A 234 5.19 -16.26 -12.06
C VAL A 234 5.65 -15.15 -13.01
N LYS A 235 5.70 -15.50 -14.31
CA LYS A 235 6.33 -14.68 -15.34
C LYS A 235 5.81 -13.25 -15.30
N LYS A 236 6.76 -12.30 -15.30
CA LYS A 236 6.53 -10.88 -15.57
C LYS A 236 5.64 -10.75 -16.81
N THR A 237 4.39 -10.33 -16.65
CA THR A 237 3.57 -9.91 -17.79
C THR A 237 4.30 -8.77 -18.48
N ASN A 238 4.29 -8.78 -19.82
CA ASN A 238 4.96 -7.75 -20.61
C ASN A 238 4.43 -6.37 -20.18
N LYS A 239 5.33 -5.47 -19.78
CA LYS A 239 5.00 -4.07 -19.46
C LYS A 239 4.19 -3.47 -20.62
N MET A 240 2.96 -3.06 -20.37
CA MET A 240 2.20 -2.29 -21.33
C MET A 240 2.70 -0.84 -21.31
N VAL A 241 3.33 -0.41 -22.40
CA VAL A 241 3.79 0.99 -22.56
C VAL A 241 2.61 1.98 -22.70
N GLY A 242 1.37 1.48 -22.82
CA GLY A 242 0.19 2.27 -23.17
C GLY A 242 -0.28 3.25 -22.09
N PHE A 243 -0.43 2.80 -20.83
CA PHE A 243 -1.01 3.66 -19.78
C PHE A 243 -0.04 4.75 -19.31
N GLN A 244 1.27 4.48 -19.31
CA GLN A 244 2.28 5.48 -18.97
C GLN A 244 2.17 6.73 -19.86
N CYS A 245 2.10 6.55 -21.18
CA CYS A 245 1.97 7.66 -22.14
C CYS A 245 0.68 8.47 -21.91
N TYR A 246 -0.41 7.77 -21.60
CA TYR A 246 -1.67 8.41 -21.20
C TYR A 246 -1.51 9.23 -19.92
N TYR A 247 -0.89 8.66 -18.88
CA TYR A 247 -0.65 9.33 -17.60
C TYR A 247 0.21 10.59 -17.77
N ASP A 248 1.31 10.51 -18.52
CA ASP A 248 2.21 11.65 -18.76
C ASP A 248 1.46 12.82 -19.44
N THR A 249 0.60 12.49 -20.41
CA THR A 249 -0.26 13.46 -21.11
C THR A 249 -1.30 14.04 -20.15
N TRP A 250 -2.00 13.19 -19.40
CA TRP A 250 -3.01 13.59 -18.42
C TRP A 250 -2.42 14.51 -17.34
N PHE A 251 -1.26 14.17 -16.81
CA PHE A 251 -0.56 14.92 -15.77
C PHE A 251 -0.10 16.30 -16.27
N SER A 252 0.38 16.37 -17.51
CA SER A 252 0.74 17.63 -18.17
C SER A 252 -0.49 18.53 -18.39
N GLN A 253 -1.62 17.96 -18.80
CA GLN A 253 -2.88 18.69 -18.96
C GLN A 253 -3.46 19.17 -17.62
N LEU A 254 -3.34 18.36 -16.56
CA LEU A 254 -3.75 18.76 -15.21
C LEU A 254 -2.96 20.01 -14.76
N ARG A 255 -1.64 20.05 -15.01
CA ARG A 255 -0.81 21.24 -14.71
C ARG A 255 -1.33 22.50 -15.40
N GLN A 256 -1.74 22.40 -16.66
CA GLN A 256 -2.31 23.53 -17.40
C GLN A 256 -3.66 23.99 -16.82
N LEU A 257 -4.52 23.05 -16.41
CA LEU A 257 -5.81 23.36 -15.79
C LEU A 257 -5.64 24.04 -14.43
N VAL A 258 -4.73 23.51 -13.60
CA VAL A 258 -4.42 24.07 -12.27
C VAL A 258 -3.82 25.46 -12.39
N GLN A 259 -2.97 25.70 -13.40
CA GLN A 259 -2.45 27.04 -13.69
C GLN A 259 -3.58 28.02 -14.04
N GLN A 260 -4.58 27.60 -14.82
CA GLN A 260 -5.74 28.44 -15.15
C GLN A 260 -6.62 28.73 -13.93
N LEU A 261 -6.85 27.72 -13.07
CA LEU A 261 -7.55 27.89 -11.80
C LEU A 261 -6.83 28.89 -10.90
N SER A 262 -5.51 28.76 -10.75
CA SER A 262 -4.68 29.62 -9.91
C SER A 262 -4.59 31.07 -10.40
N GLN A 263 -4.77 31.30 -11.71
CA GLN A 263 -4.79 32.63 -12.33
C GLN A 263 -6.17 33.28 -12.32
N SER A 264 -7.22 32.56 -11.92
CA SER A 264 -8.57 33.10 -11.88
C SER A 264 -8.69 34.15 -10.77
N PRO A 265 -9.50 35.22 -10.95
CA PRO A 265 -9.68 36.24 -9.93
C PRO A 265 -10.14 35.65 -8.59
N ASN A 266 -9.40 35.94 -7.52
CA ASN A 266 -9.71 35.50 -6.17
C ASN A 266 -9.82 36.72 -5.22
N PRO A 267 -11.04 37.10 -4.76
CA PRO A 267 -12.33 36.48 -5.06
C PRO A 267 -12.85 36.85 -6.48
N PRO A 268 -13.73 36.03 -7.07
CA PRO A 268 -14.41 36.39 -8.32
C PRO A 268 -15.33 37.60 -8.09
N THR A 269 -15.15 38.63 -8.92
CA THR A 269 -15.81 39.95 -8.75
C THR A 269 -16.94 40.24 -9.74
N THR A 270 -17.08 39.46 -10.81
CA THR A 270 -18.08 39.66 -11.87
C THR A 270 -18.77 38.35 -12.22
N ASP A 271 -19.98 38.42 -12.78
CA ASP A 271 -20.73 37.23 -13.23
C ASP A 271 -19.92 36.39 -14.24
N GLU A 272 -19.13 37.05 -15.09
CA GLU A 272 -18.24 36.39 -16.03
C GLU A 272 -17.10 35.64 -15.30
N HIS A 273 -16.48 36.26 -14.29
CA HIS A 273 -15.48 35.58 -13.46
C HIS A 273 -16.07 34.35 -12.74
N HIS A 274 -17.29 34.46 -12.20
CA HIS A 274 -18.00 33.33 -11.59
C HIS A 274 -18.29 32.22 -12.60
N HIS A 275 -18.70 32.58 -13.83
CA HIS A 275 -18.98 31.62 -14.90
C HIS A 275 -17.71 30.88 -15.33
N GLN A 276 -16.62 31.60 -15.57
CA GLN A 276 -15.33 31.05 -15.96
C GLN A 276 -14.75 30.13 -14.89
N LEU A 277 -14.78 30.53 -13.61
CA LEU A 277 -14.30 29.70 -12.51
C LEU A 277 -15.10 28.39 -12.40
N ARG A 278 -16.43 28.47 -12.52
CA ARG A 278 -17.29 27.27 -12.54
C ARG A 278 -16.96 26.35 -13.71
N GLN A 279 -16.71 26.90 -14.90
CA GLN A 279 -16.29 26.10 -16.07
C GLN A 279 -14.96 25.39 -15.82
N LEU A 280 -13.97 26.08 -15.24
CA LEU A 280 -12.66 25.50 -14.93
C LEU A 280 -12.76 24.39 -13.88
N ILE A 281 -13.54 24.59 -12.81
CA ILE A 281 -13.81 23.56 -11.79
C ILE A 281 -14.45 22.32 -12.43
N ASN A 282 -15.48 22.52 -13.25
CA ASN A 282 -16.14 21.41 -13.95
C ASN A 282 -15.16 20.67 -14.87
N LYS A 283 -14.31 21.41 -15.59
CA LYS A 283 -13.29 20.82 -16.47
C LYS A 283 -12.24 20.03 -15.68
N ALA A 284 -11.79 20.53 -14.55
CA ALA A 284 -10.87 19.81 -13.65
C ALA A 284 -11.51 18.52 -13.10
N MET A 285 -12.77 18.58 -12.66
CA MET A 285 -13.50 17.40 -12.19
C MET A 285 -13.72 16.37 -13.29
N SER A 286 -14.05 16.79 -14.52
CA SER A 286 -14.12 15.91 -15.68
C SER A 286 -12.76 15.28 -15.99
N HIS A 287 -11.67 16.04 -15.88
CA HIS A 287 -10.31 15.54 -16.11
C HIS A 287 -9.92 14.42 -15.13
N TYR A 288 -10.29 14.54 -13.84
CA TYR A 288 -10.12 13.44 -12.88
C TYR A 288 -11.03 12.24 -13.18
N ALA A 289 -12.27 12.49 -13.60
CA ALA A 289 -13.19 11.41 -13.97
C ALA A 289 -12.67 10.60 -15.17
N ASP A 290 -12.12 11.28 -16.18
CA ASP A 290 -11.54 10.66 -17.37
C ASP A 290 -10.33 9.78 -17.00
N TYR A 291 -9.50 10.21 -16.04
CA TYR A 291 -8.39 9.41 -15.53
C TYR A 291 -8.85 8.09 -14.93
N TYR A 292 -9.82 8.12 -14.03
CA TYR A 292 -10.31 6.88 -13.40
C TYR A 292 -11.08 5.99 -14.38
N ALA A 293 -11.75 6.57 -15.38
CA ALA A 293 -12.37 5.80 -16.46
C ALA A 293 -11.31 5.07 -17.31
N ALA A 294 -10.25 5.77 -17.74
CA ALA A 294 -9.15 5.16 -18.47
C ALA A 294 -8.43 4.08 -17.63
N LYS A 295 -8.20 4.35 -16.34
CA LYS A 295 -7.60 3.42 -15.40
C LYS A 295 -8.44 2.14 -15.24
N SER A 296 -9.77 2.25 -15.09
CA SER A 296 -10.67 1.09 -15.02
C SER A 296 -10.58 0.21 -16.28
N VAL A 297 -10.55 0.81 -17.47
CA VAL A 297 -10.39 0.06 -18.73
C VAL A 297 -9.05 -0.66 -18.77
N SER A 298 -7.96 0.00 -18.40
CA SER A 298 -6.62 -0.62 -18.36
C SER A 298 -6.49 -1.71 -17.30
N ALA A 299 -7.08 -1.52 -16.12
CA ALA A 299 -7.04 -2.51 -15.04
C ALA A 299 -7.71 -3.84 -15.43
N LYS A 300 -8.76 -3.80 -16.25
CA LYS A 300 -9.40 -5.02 -16.79
C LYS A 300 -8.48 -5.83 -17.71
N HIS A 301 -7.45 -5.21 -18.26
CA HIS A 301 -6.43 -5.90 -19.05
C HIS A 301 -5.27 -6.39 -18.19
N ASP A 302 -4.71 -5.52 -17.34
CA ASP A 302 -3.67 -5.88 -16.37
C ASP A 302 -3.80 -5.00 -15.11
N VAL A 303 -4.39 -5.55 -14.06
CA VAL A 303 -4.59 -4.85 -12.78
C VAL A 303 -3.29 -4.70 -11.99
N LEU A 304 -2.33 -5.62 -12.18
CA LEU A 304 -1.11 -5.69 -11.38
C LEU A 304 -0.20 -4.48 -11.66
N GLU A 305 -0.29 -3.88 -12.84
CA GLU A 305 0.45 -2.66 -13.19
C GLU A 305 0.15 -1.50 -12.23
N PHE A 306 -1.05 -1.43 -11.66
CA PHE A 306 -1.44 -0.34 -10.76
C PHE A 306 -0.97 -0.50 -9.32
N PHE A 307 -0.41 -1.66 -8.96
CA PHE A 307 0.20 -1.91 -7.65
C PHE A 307 1.73 -1.73 -7.66
N SER A 308 2.35 -1.67 -8.84
CA SER A 308 3.74 -1.25 -9.02
C SER A 308 3.92 -0.38 -10.29
N PRO A 309 3.26 0.78 -10.36
CA PRO A 309 3.18 1.54 -11.60
C PRO A 309 4.53 2.16 -12.00
N PRO A 310 5.04 1.89 -13.22
CA PRO A 310 6.37 2.33 -13.65
C PRO A 310 6.50 3.85 -13.84
N TRP A 311 5.37 4.57 -13.95
CA TRP A 311 5.33 6.03 -14.09
C TRP A 311 5.33 6.78 -12.76
N THR A 312 5.35 6.07 -11.63
CA THR A 312 5.37 6.67 -10.29
C THR A 312 6.75 6.56 -9.66
N THR A 313 7.06 7.50 -8.78
CA THR A 313 8.28 7.49 -7.96
C THR A 313 8.10 6.57 -6.77
N ALA A 314 9.21 6.17 -6.15
CA ALA A 314 9.14 5.34 -4.94
C ALA A 314 8.47 6.10 -3.77
N LEU A 315 8.66 7.41 -3.67
CA LEU A 315 7.97 8.25 -2.69
C LEU A 315 6.45 8.17 -2.88
N GLU A 316 5.95 8.37 -4.10
CA GLU A 316 4.52 8.23 -4.42
C GLU A 316 3.98 6.84 -4.02
N ARG A 317 4.69 5.76 -4.39
CA ARG A 317 4.27 4.40 -4.01
C ARG A 317 4.23 4.16 -2.50
N SER A 318 5.12 4.79 -1.73
CA SER A 318 5.12 4.67 -0.27
C SER A 318 3.91 5.34 0.40
N LEU A 319 3.20 6.19 -0.34
CA LEU A 319 2.03 6.96 0.11
C LEU A 319 0.72 6.39 -0.44
N HIS A 320 0.81 5.40 -1.33
CA HIS A 320 -0.37 4.77 -1.90
C HIS A 320 -1.04 3.86 -0.89
N TRP A 321 -2.37 3.96 -0.85
CA TRP A 321 -3.25 2.92 -0.35
C TRP A 321 -3.49 1.92 -1.50
N ILE A 322 -4.70 1.81 -2.03
CA ILE A 322 -5.03 0.85 -3.09
C ILE A 322 -4.87 1.51 -4.46
N GLY A 323 -3.69 1.35 -5.07
CA GLY A 323 -3.39 1.84 -6.41
C GLY A 323 -3.43 3.37 -6.57
N GLY A 324 -3.31 4.13 -5.49
CA GLY A 324 -3.35 5.60 -5.46
C GLY A 324 -3.45 6.16 -4.04
N TRP A 325 -3.65 7.47 -3.91
CA TRP A 325 -3.77 8.19 -2.62
C TRP A 325 -4.97 7.70 -1.78
N ARG A 326 -4.93 7.86 -0.45
CA ARG A 326 -6.03 7.46 0.44
C ARG A 326 -7.12 8.56 0.47
N PRO A 327 -8.39 8.28 0.15
CA PRO A 327 -9.47 9.27 0.14
C PRO A 327 -9.53 10.21 1.35
N THR A 328 -9.26 9.74 2.57
CA THR A 328 -9.24 10.58 3.78
C THR A 328 -8.22 11.71 3.75
N THR A 329 -7.14 11.57 2.98
CA THR A 329 -6.12 12.61 2.73
C THR A 329 -6.74 13.91 2.22
N ALA A 330 -7.84 13.85 1.46
CA ALA A 330 -8.53 15.03 0.95
C ALA A 330 -9.15 15.88 2.09
N PHE A 331 -9.67 15.26 3.14
CA PHE A 331 -10.21 15.99 4.30
C PHE A 331 -9.09 16.61 5.13
N HIS A 332 -8.00 15.87 5.35
CA HIS A 332 -6.79 16.40 6.01
C HIS A 332 -6.26 17.63 5.28
N LEU A 333 -6.28 17.61 3.95
CA LEU A 333 -5.89 18.77 3.15
C LEU A 333 -6.83 19.95 3.37
N VAL A 334 -8.16 19.74 3.39
CA VAL A 334 -9.13 20.81 3.71
C VAL A 334 -8.89 21.38 5.10
N TYR A 335 -8.65 20.55 6.12
CA TYR A 335 -8.38 21.01 7.48
C TYR A 335 -7.06 21.77 7.58
N THR A 336 -6.01 21.29 6.90
CA THR A 336 -4.70 21.95 6.89
C THR A 336 -4.76 23.29 6.17
N GLU A 337 -5.35 23.34 4.97
CA GLU A 337 -5.48 24.58 4.19
C GLU A 337 -6.35 25.61 4.91
N SER A 338 -7.49 25.18 5.46
CA SER A 338 -8.37 26.07 6.24
C SER A 338 -7.67 26.60 7.49
N SER A 339 -6.92 25.76 8.22
CA SER A 339 -6.18 26.20 9.41
C SER A 339 -5.10 27.23 9.07
N ILE A 340 -4.36 27.00 7.99
CA ILE A 340 -3.29 27.94 7.56
C ILE A 340 -3.88 29.29 7.16
N LEU A 341 -4.95 29.29 6.37
CA LEU A 341 -5.61 30.52 5.93
C LEU A 341 -6.30 31.25 7.08
N PHE A 342 -6.94 30.50 7.98
CA PHE A 342 -7.51 31.06 9.20
C PHE A 342 -6.43 31.75 10.05
N GLU A 343 -5.27 31.11 10.26
CA GLU A 343 -4.13 31.68 10.97
C GLU A 343 -3.60 32.97 10.29
N SER A 344 -3.50 32.99 8.96
CA SER A 344 -3.02 34.17 8.23
C SER A 344 -4.02 35.34 8.22
N HIS A 345 -5.32 35.06 8.31
CA HIS A 345 -6.39 36.06 8.24
C HIS A 345 -7.07 36.33 9.59
N VAL A 346 -6.56 35.77 10.70
CA VAL A 346 -7.23 35.82 12.02
C VAL A 346 -7.56 37.25 12.46
N ILE A 347 -6.70 38.23 12.19
CA ILE A 347 -6.94 39.63 12.56
C ILE A 347 -8.08 40.24 11.74
N ASP A 348 -8.18 39.91 10.46
CA ASP A 348 -9.21 40.41 9.57
C ASP A 348 -10.57 39.76 9.89
N ILE A 349 -10.57 38.45 10.15
CA ILE A 349 -11.75 37.69 10.62
C ILE A 349 -12.27 38.27 11.94
N LEU A 350 -11.39 38.54 12.92
CA LEU A 350 -11.78 39.15 14.21
C LEU A 350 -12.34 40.58 14.06
N ARG A 351 -12.03 41.26 12.95
CA ARG A 351 -12.59 42.57 12.59
C ARG A 351 -13.90 42.46 11.79
N GLY A 352 -14.35 41.24 11.50
CA GLY A 352 -15.56 40.96 10.73
C GLY A 352 -15.36 40.98 9.21
N PHE A 353 -14.12 40.95 8.73
CA PHE A 353 -13.83 40.77 7.31
C PHE A 353 -13.85 39.28 6.96
N HIS A 354 -14.54 38.95 5.88
CA HIS A 354 -14.66 37.61 5.34
C HIS A 354 -13.91 37.56 4.01
N THR A 355 -12.95 36.63 3.88
CA THR A 355 -12.15 36.44 2.67
C THR A 355 -12.84 35.53 1.65
N GLY A 356 -13.79 34.70 2.11
CA GLY A 356 -14.53 33.75 1.28
C GLY A 356 -13.70 32.55 0.80
N ASP A 357 -12.45 32.44 1.27
CA ASP A 357 -11.51 31.36 0.98
C ASP A 357 -11.74 30.16 1.94
N LEU A 358 -10.88 29.14 1.85
CA LEU A 358 -10.92 27.98 2.74
C LEU A 358 -10.68 28.33 4.23
N GLY A 359 -10.13 29.49 4.58
CA GLY A 359 -10.01 29.95 5.97
C GLY A 359 -11.33 30.42 6.58
N ASP A 360 -12.36 30.67 5.76
CA ASP A 360 -13.68 31.15 6.15
C ASP A 360 -14.77 30.07 6.02
N LEU A 361 -14.41 28.80 6.27
CA LEU A 361 -15.38 27.70 6.31
C LEU A 361 -16.39 27.90 7.45
N SER A 362 -17.68 27.85 7.10
CA SER A 362 -18.74 27.94 8.10
C SER A 362 -18.80 26.70 9.01
N PRO A 363 -19.32 26.82 10.25
CA PRO A 363 -19.53 25.66 11.12
C PRO A 363 -20.36 24.54 10.48
N ALA A 364 -21.35 24.91 9.64
CA ALA A 364 -22.16 23.96 8.91
C ALA A 364 -21.36 23.21 7.82
N GLN A 365 -20.42 23.89 7.14
CA GLN A 365 -19.50 23.22 6.21
C GLN A 365 -18.58 22.26 6.95
N PHE A 366 -17.98 22.66 8.08
CA PHE A 366 -17.15 21.76 8.89
C PHE A 366 -17.91 20.51 9.35
N ALA A 367 -19.14 20.67 9.84
CA ALA A 367 -19.98 19.53 10.23
C ALA A 367 -20.21 18.55 9.07
N ARG A 368 -20.53 19.06 7.88
CA ARG A 368 -20.76 18.21 6.68
C ARG A 368 -19.48 17.57 6.16
N VAL A 369 -18.34 18.26 6.22
CA VAL A 369 -17.02 17.71 5.88
C VAL A 369 -16.68 16.56 6.83
N SER A 370 -16.91 16.73 8.14
CA SER A 370 -16.69 15.68 9.15
C SER A 370 -17.62 14.47 8.95
N GLU A 371 -18.91 14.70 8.66
CA GLU A 371 -19.86 13.62 8.34
C GLU A 371 -19.42 12.82 7.09
N LEU A 372 -18.98 13.52 6.04
CA LEU A 372 -18.49 12.90 4.80
C LEU A 372 -17.18 12.13 5.04
N GLN A 373 -16.30 12.63 5.92
CA GLN A 373 -15.09 11.93 6.33
C GLN A 373 -15.43 10.61 7.02
N ILE A 374 -16.39 10.60 7.96
CA ILE A 374 -16.83 9.38 8.64
C ILE A 374 -17.34 8.34 7.64
N GLN A 375 -18.18 8.75 6.69
CA GLN A 375 -18.67 7.87 5.63
C GLN A 375 -17.53 7.31 4.78
N THR A 376 -16.58 8.17 4.40
CA THR A 376 -15.40 7.77 3.62
C THR A 376 -14.54 6.76 4.38
N VAL A 377 -14.31 6.96 5.68
CA VAL A 377 -13.56 6.01 6.54
C VAL A 377 -14.22 4.64 6.57
N HIS A 378 -15.55 4.57 6.68
CA HIS A 378 -16.26 3.30 6.64
C HIS A 378 -16.04 2.57 5.31
N GLU A 379 -16.19 3.27 4.19
CA GLU A 379 -15.98 2.66 2.87
C GLU A 379 -14.50 2.30 2.61
N GLU A 380 -13.54 3.08 3.13
CA GLU A 380 -12.11 2.73 3.08
C GLU A 380 -11.81 1.45 3.85
N ASN A 381 -12.39 1.28 5.04
CA ASN A 381 -12.22 0.07 5.83
C ASN A 381 -12.82 -1.14 5.10
N ASP A 382 -14.04 -1.01 4.58
CA ASP A 382 -14.69 -2.10 3.81
C ASP A 382 -13.84 -2.53 2.61
N ILE A 383 -13.27 -1.59 1.84
CA ILE A 383 -12.41 -1.91 0.69
C ILE A 383 -11.05 -2.48 1.15
N THR A 384 -10.52 -2.00 2.26
CA THR A 384 -9.27 -2.52 2.85
C THR A 384 -9.47 -3.96 3.32
N ASP A 385 -10.63 -4.30 3.86
CA ASP A 385 -11.01 -5.65 4.27
C ASP A 385 -11.11 -6.60 3.05
N ASP A 386 -11.66 -6.12 1.93
CA ASP A 386 -11.70 -6.91 0.70
C ASP A 386 -10.30 -7.19 0.13
N LEU A 387 -9.39 -6.20 0.16
CA LEU A 387 -7.99 -6.39 -0.24
C LEU A 387 -7.27 -7.34 0.71
N SER A 388 -7.51 -7.17 2.00
CA SER A 388 -7.04 -8.04 3.07
C SER A 388 -7.40 -9.50 2.84
N ASP A 389 -8.66 -9.78 2.47
CA ASP A 389 -9.10 -11.12 2.09
C ASP A 389 -8.45 -11.62 0.80
N TRP A 390 -8.25 -10.75 -0.19
CA TRP A 390 -7.55 -11.12 -1.42
C TRP A 390 -6.08 -11.50 -1.15
N GLN A 391 -5.39 -10.76 -0.29
CA GLN A 391 -4.01 -11.04 0.13
C GLN A 391 -3.91 -12.34 0.93
N ASP A 392 -4.88 -12.59 1.81
CA ASP A 392 -4.97 -13.83 2.58
C ASP A 392 -5.26 -15.06 1.70
N GLU A 393 -6.03 -14.88 0.63
CA GLU A 393 -6.29 -15.91 -0.39
C GLU A 393 -5.05 -16.17 -1.28
N ALA A 394 -3.94 -15.47 -1.12
CA ALA A 394 -2.73 -15.70 -1.90
C ALA A 394 -2.17 -17.12 -1.75
N SER A 395 -2.43 -17.81 -0.63
CA SER A 395 -2.03 -19.21 -0.43
C SER A 395 -2.57 -20.13 -1.52
N ASP A 396 -3.82 -19.91 -1.94
CA ASP A 396 -4.45 -20.75 -2.95
C ASP A 396 -4.05 -20.31 -4.36
N LEU A 397 -3.31 -19.19 -4.51
CA LEU A 397 -2.80 -18.75 -5.80
C LEU A 397 -1.78 -19.75 -6.35
N ALA A 398 -0.94 -20.36 -5.50
CA ALA A 398 0.00 -21.41 -5.90
C ALA A 398 -0.71 -22.68 -6.41
N ALA A 399 -1.82 -23.08 -5.79
CA ALA A 399 -2.67 -24.17 -6.30
C ALA A 399 -3.42 -23.77 -7.59
N ALA A 400 -3.79 -22.49 -7.70
CA ALA A 400 -4.58 -21.94 -8.80
C ALA A 400 -3.78 -21.54 -10.05
N ILE A 401 -2.43 -21.60 -10.06
CA ILE A 401 -1.59 -21.28 -11.24
C ILE A 401 -2.03 -22.08 -12.50
N TYR A 402 -2.76 -23.19 -12.33
CA TYR A 402 -3.32 -24.00 -13.42
C TYR A 402 -4.81 -23.76 -13.75
N GLY A 403 -5.56 -22.85 -13.08
CA GLY A 403 -6.97 -22.64 -13.43
C GLY A 403 -7.76 -21.46 -12.85
N ASP A 404 -7.42 -20.88 -11.68
CA ASP A 404 -8.29 -19.89 -11.00
C ASP A 404 -7.69 -18.48 -10.82
N VAL A 405 -6.54 -18.21 -11.47
CA VAL A 405 -5.90 -16.89 -11.43
C VAL A 405 -6.83 -15.80 -11.99
N GLY A 406 -7.63 -16.11 -13.01
CA GLY A 406 -8.56 -15.16 -13.64
C GLY A 406 -9.57 -14.56 -12.67
N ARG A 407 -10.28 -15.39 -11.89
CA ARG A 407 -11.28 -14.89 -10.91
C ARG A 407 -10.64 -14.06 -9.82
N LYS A 408 -9.42 -14.42 -9.38
CA LYS A 408 -8.68 -13.62 -8.40
C LYS A 408 -8.26 -12.26 -8.95
N MET A 409 -7.85 -12.19 -10.22
CA MET A 409 -7.54 -10.90 -10.84
C MET A 409 -8.81 -10.06 -11.05
N GLU A 410 -9.95 -10.68 -11.39
CA GLU A 410 -11.25 -9.99 -11.47
C GLU A 410 -11.67 -9.39 -10.11
N LYS A 411 -11.48 -10.13 -9.01
CA LYS A 411 -11.70 -9.61 -7.64
C LYS A 411 -10.81 -8.39 -7.37
N LEU A 412 -9.53 -8.46 -7.73
CA LEU A 412 -8.59 -7.35 -7.56
C LEU A 412 -8.96 -6.12 -8.41
N VAL A 413 -9.46 -6.34 -9.64
CA VAL A 413 -10.02 -5.26 -10.48
C VAL A 413 -11.19 -4.59 -9.77
N GLY A 414 -12.14 -5.36 -9.23
CA GLY A 414 -13.29 -4.82 -8.50
C GLY A 414 -12.88 -3.99 -7.27
N ILE A 415 -11.86 -4.43 -6.53
CA ILE A 415 -11.30 -3.70 -5.39
C ILE A 415 -10.69 -2.35 -5.84
N LEU A 416 -9.87 -2.37 -6.90
CA LEU A 416 -9.26 -1.15 -7.44
C LEU A 416 -10.31 -0.17 -7.97
N GLU A 417 -11.33 -0.66 -8.68
CA GLU A 417 -12.43 0.18 -9.19
C GLU A 417 -13.22 0.84 -8.06
N ARG A 418 -13.52 0.11 -6.97
CA ARG A 418 -14.18 0.68 -5.79
C ARG A 418 -13.33 1.76 -5.11
N ALA A 419 -12.03 1.51 -4.97
CA ALA A 419 -11.10 2.50 -4.42
C ALA A 419 -11.06 3.79 -5.27
N ASP A 420 -10.99 3.66 -6.59
CA ASP A 420 -10.97 4.79 -7.51
C ASP A 420 -12.33 5.54 -7.56
N GLN A 421 -13.44 4.82 -7.48
CA GLN A 421 -14.77 5.42 -7.37
C GLN A 421 -14.93 6.21 -6.05
N LEU A 422 -14.38 5.69 -4.95
CA LEU A 422 -14.39 6.40 -3.67
C LEU A 422 -13.59 7.70 -3.77
N ARG A 423 -12.36 7.68 -4.32
CA ARG A 423 -11.56 8.90 -4.56
C ARG A 423 -12.33 9.95 -5.36
N LEU A 424 -12.93 9.56 -6.48
CA LEU A 424 -13.67 10.49 -7.34
C LEU A 424 -14.91 11.05 -6.64
N ARG A 425 -15.67 10.20 -5.92
CA ARG A 425 -16.83 10.64 -5.13
C ARG A 425 -16.42 11.59 -4.02
N THR A 426 -15.38 11.30 -3.26
CA THR A 426 -14.86 12.16 -2.19
C THR A 426 -14.49 13.55 -2.73
N MET A 427 -13.70 13.61 -3.82
CA MET A 427 -13.35 14.88 -4.46
C MET A 427 -14.59 15.67 -4.91
N LYS A 428 -15.53 14.99 -5.59
CA LYS A 428 -16.76 15.61 -6.09
C LYS A 428 -17.63 16.14 -4.95
N SER A 429 -17.85 15.33 -3.93
CA SER A 429 -18.66 15.72 -2.77
C SER A 429 -18.04 16.88 -2.01
N LEU A 430 -16.71 16.92 -1.83
CA LEU A 430 -16.04 18.08 -1.25
C LEU A 430 -16.25 19.35 -2.08
N VAL A 431 -16.04 19.29 -3.40
CA VAL A 431 -16.28 20.44 -4.29
C VAL A 431 -17.74 20.92 -4.26
N GLU A 432 -18.71 20.01 -4.11
CA GLU A 432 -20.14 20.35 -3.98
C GLU A 432 -20.51 20.94 -2.60
N LEU A 433 -19.76 20.61 -1.55
CA LEU A 433 -19.93 21.16 -0.19
C LEU A 433 -19.33 22.57 -0.05
N LEU A 434 -18.29 22.86 -0.82
CA LEU A 434 -17.55 24.11 -0.78
C LEU A 434 -18.20 25.18 -1.68
N THR A 435 -17.90 26.45 -1.42
CA THR A 435 -18.22 27.52 -2.38
C THR A 435 -17.37 27.38 -3.65
N LEU A 436 -17.71 28.09 -4.74
CA LEU A 436 -16.90 28.05 -5.97
C LEU A 436 -15.43 28.41 -5.73
N GLN A 437 -15.17 29.44 -4.91
CA GLN A 437 -13.82 29.87 -4.58
C GLN A 437 -13.08 28.80 -3.77
N GLN A 438 -13.69 28.34 -2.67
CA GLN A 438 -13.14 27.29 -1.82
C GLN A 438 -12.89 25.98 -2.59
N GLY A 439 -13.80 25.60 -3.49
CA GLY A 439 -13.66 24.40 -4.32
C GLY A 439 -12.51 24.52 -5.32
N ALA A 440 -12.30 25.71 -5.91
CA ALA A 440 -11.14 25.95 -6.76
C ALA A 440 -9.83 25.88 -5.95
N GLU A 441 -9.78 26.51 -4.78
CA GLU A 441 -8.62 26.49 -3.89
C GLU A 441 -8.27 25.06 -3.44
N PHE A 442 -9.28 24.27 -3.07
CA PHE A 442 -9.11 22.86 -2.73
C PHE A 442 -8.52 22.05 -3.89
N LEU A 443 -9.04 22.22 -5.12
CA LEU A 443 -8.53 21.53 -6.30
C LEU A 443 -7.09 21.93 -6.65
N VAL A 444 -6.75 23.21 -6.48
CA VAL A 444 -5.38 23.71 -6.66
C VAL A 444 -4.46 23.07 -5.62
N ALA A 445 -4.81 23.14 -4.33
CA ALA A 445 -4.01 22.56 -3.25
C ALA A 445 -3.79 21.05 -3.43
N ALA A 446 -4.85 20.31 -3.82
CA ALA A 446 -4.75 18.87 -4.05
C ALA A 446 -3.78 18.53 -5.19
N ALA A 447 -3.85 19.29 -6.30
CA ALA A 447 -2.96 19.09 -7.43
C ALA A 447 -1.52 19.54 -7.13
N GLU A 448 -1.32 20.64 -6.41
CA GLU A 448 0.00 21.12 -5.99
C GLU A 448 0.69 20.12 -5.07
N LEU A 449 -0.04 19.52 -4.13
CA LEU A 449 0.47 18.43 -3.31
C LEU A 449 0.89 17.24 -4.18
N GLN A 450 0.03 16.80 -5.11
CA GLN A 450 0.35 15.71 -6.05
C GLN A 450 1.60 16.02 -6.89
N PHE A 451 1.71 17.23 -7.43
CA PHE A 451 2.85 17.66 -8.22
C PHE A 451 4.13 17.79 -7.40
N GLY A 452 4.02 18.25 -6.15
CA GLY A 452 5.12 18.35 -5.19
C GLY A 452 5.69 16.96 -4.91
N ILE A 453 4.85 16.03 -4.46
CA ILE A 453 5.23 14.64 -4.18
C ILE A 453 5.94 14.00 -5.38
N HIS A 454 5.36 14.15 -6.57
CA HIS A 454 5.97 13.63 -7.80
C HIS A 454 7.34 14.26 -8.08
N GLY A 455 7.45 15.58 -8.00
CA GLY A 455 8.70 16.30 -8.25
C GLY A 455 9.81 15.94 -7.25
N TRP A 456 9.46 15.85 -5.97
CA TRP A 456 10.37 15.45 -4.89
C TRP A 456 10.80 13.99 -5.05
N GLY A 457 9.85 13.10 -5.35
CA GLY A 457 10.14 11.69 -5.62
C GLY A 457 11.12 11.50 -6.78
N LEU A 458 10.95 12.25 -7.88
CA LEU A 458 11.87 12.19 -9.02
C LEU A 458 13.29 12.63 -8.65
N GLN A 459 13.42 13.63 -7.77
CA GLN A 459 14.72 14.08 -7.28
C GLN A 459 15.36 13.03 -6.35
N GLN A 460 14.58 12.44 -5.44
CA GLN A 460 15.04 11.37 -4.57
C GLN A 460 15.48 10.13 -5.36
N ASP A 461 14.69 9.71 -6.35
CA ASP A 461 15.02 8.57 -7.21
C ASP A 461 16.25 8.85 -8.09
N ARG A 462 16.43 10.09 -8.58
CA ARG A 462 17.68 10.50 -9.23
C ARG A 462 18.87 10.46 -8.28
N HIS A 463 18.72 10.85 -7.02
CA HIS A 463 19.77 10.72 -6.01
C HIS A 463 20.09 9.26 -5.66
N ARG A 464 19.15 8.33 -5.87
CA ARG A 464 19.37 6.88 -5.78
C ARG A 464 20.07 6.29 -7.01
N GLY A 465 19.78 6.83 -8.21
CA GLY A 465 20.32 6.33 -9.48
C GLY A 465 21.62 6.97 -9.98
N ASN A 466 21.91 8.22 -9.59
CA ASN A 466 23.09 8.99 -10.05
C ASN A 466 24.26 9.03 -9.04
N ASN A 467 24.12 8.40 -7.88
CA ASN A 467 25.16 8.15 -6.87
C ASN A 467 25.11 6.67 -6.53
#